data_AF-A0A7Z9H5L6-F1
#
_entry.id   AF-A0A7Z9H5L6-F1
#
_cell.length_a   1.000
_cell.length_b   1.000
_cell.length_c   1.000
_cell.angle_alpha   90.00
_cell.angle_beta   90.00
_cell.angle_gamma   90.00
#
_symmetry.space_group_name_H-M   'P 1'
#
loop_
_entity.id
_entity.type
_entity.pdbx_description
1 polymer ?
#
loop_
_entity_poly.entity_id
_entity_poly.type
_entity_poly.pdbx_seq_one_letter_code
_entity_poly.pdbx_strand_id
1 'polypeptide(L)'
;MNRQQILVACHDAVLRQETFDRIGALGYRVDAVGDREALSKRLEKETYDLIVHDEPLSPGDHCSSGAILVEAQLLADGAVFEERVGMELAGAGD
;
A
#
# COMPACT_ATOMS: atom_id res chain seq x y z
N MET A 1 4.96 -17.98 -7.75
CA MET A 1 5.18 -16.53 -7.66
C MET A 1 4.57 -16.03 -6.38
N ASN A 2 5.38 -15.61 -5.41
CA ASN A 2 4.87 -14.81 -4.29
C ASN A 2 4.61 -13.41 -4.86
N ARG A 3 3.35 -13.01 -4.98
CA ARG A 3 3.01 -11.63 -5.33
C ARG A 3 3.41 -10.75 -4.15
N GLN A 4 4.39 -9.87 -4.33
CA GLN A 4 4.68 -8.85 -3.34
C GLN A 4 3.49 -7.90 -3.26
N GLN A 5 3.10 -7.57 -2.04
CA GLN A 5 1.99 -6.69 -1.75
C GLN A 5 2.53 -5.48 -1.01
N ILE A 6 2.07 -4.27 -1.32
CA ILE A 6 2.53 -3.07 -0.61
C ILE A 6 1.43 -2.58 0.32
N LEU A 7 1.77 -2.31 1.58
CA LEU A 7 0.90 -1.71 2.58
C LEU A 7 1.39 -0.30 2.89
N VAL A 8 0.53 0.68 2.67
CA VAL A 8 0.87 2.10 2.84
C VAL A 8 0.09 2.67 4.01
N ALA A 9 0.78 3.07 5.07
CA ALA A 9 0.17 3.70 6.23
C ALA A 9 0.03 5.20 5.99
N CYS A 10 -1.19 5.67 5.79
CA CYS A 10 -1.55 7.06 5.51
C CYS A 10 -2.74 7.53 6.36
N HIS A 11 -2.41 8.25 7.44
CA HIS A 11 -3.39 8.85 8.34
C HIS A 11 -4.09 10.09 7.76
N ASP A 12 -3.58 10.64 6.65
CA ASP A 12 -4.21 11.76 5.97
C ASP A 12 -5.18 11.24 4.89
N ALA A 13 -6.47 11.53 5.08
CA ALA A 13 -7.52 11.04 4.18
C ALA A 13 -7.40 11.59 2.75
N VAL A 14 -6.84 12.79 2.57
CA VAL A 14 -6.66 13.41 1.26
C VAL A 14 -5.50 12.73 0.52
N LEU A 15 -4.36 12.58 1.19
CA LEU A 15 -3.20 11.87 0.62
C LEU A 15 -3.53 10.41 0.31
N ARG A 16 -4.34 9.75 1.15
CA ARG A 16 -4.79 8.37 0.90
C ARG A 16 -5.61 8.25 -0.38
N GLN A 17 -6.58 9.16 -0.56
CA GLN A 17 -7.43 9.15 -1.75
C GLN A 17 -6.63 9.50 -3.01
N GLU A 18 -5.72 10.47 -2.91
CA GLU A 18 -4.83 10.87 -4.01
C GLU A 18 -3.88 9.73 -4.41
N THR A 19 -3.31 9.04 -3.42
CA THR A 19 -2.48 7.85 -3.62
C THR A 19 -3.23 6.75 -4.36
N PHE A 20 -4.46 6.46 -3.93
CA PHE A 20 -5.33 5.49 -4.60
C PHE A 20 -5.58 5.87 -6.06
N ASP A 21 -5.90 7.14 -6.35
CA ASP A 21 -6.19 7.60 -7.71
C ASP A 21 -4.97 7.46 -8.63
N ARG A 22 -3.79 7.89 -8.16
CA ARG A 22 -2.53 7.80 -8.91
C ARG A 22 -2.13 6.37 -9.22
N ILE A 23 -2.09 5.50 -8.20
CA ILE A 23 -1.69 4.09 -8.39
C ILE A 23 -2.74 3.33 -9.22
N GLY A 24 -4.03 3.64 -9.04
CA GLY A 24 -5.10 3.11 -9.87
C GLY A 24 -4.97 3.53 -11.34
N ALA A 25 -4.57 4.78 -11.60
CA ALA A 25 -4.31 5.29 -12.94
C ALA A 25 -3.11 4.60 -13.63
N LEU A 26 -2.14 4.11 -12.86
CA LEU A 26 -1.02 3.29 -13.37
C LEU A 26 -1.44 1.85 -13.73
N GLY A 27 -2.67 1.44 -13.41
CA GLY A 27 -3.23 0.13 -13.74
C GLY A 27 -2.99 -0.97 -12.70
N TYR A 28 -2.48 -0.62 -11.51
CA TYR A 28 -2.32 -1.55 -10.41
C TYR A 28 -3.63 -1.78 -9.65
N ARG A 29 -3.78 -2.94 -9.02
CA ARG A 29 -4.92 -3.20 -8.12
C ARG A 29 -4.64 -2.57 -6.76
N VAL A 30 -5.14 -1.37 -6.57
CA VAL A 30 -5.05 -0.63 -5.32
C VAL A 30 -6.39 -0.62 -4.57
N ASP A 31 -6.35 -0.63 -3.24
CA ASP A 31 -7.50 -0.38 -2.38
C ASP A 31 -7.13 0.65 -1.30
N ALA A 32 -8.10 1.42 -0.83
CA ALA A 32 -7.93 2.37 0.26
C ALA A 32 -8.95 2.04 1.37
N VAL A 33 -8.44 1.71 2.55
CA VAL A 33 -9.25 1.31 3.72
C VAL A 33 -8.99 2.23 4.89
N GLY A 34 -10.04 2.73 5.54
CA GLY A 34 -9.90 3.55 6.74
C GLY A 34 -9.57 2.74 8.00
N ASP A 35 -9.88 1.44 8.00
CA ASP A 35 -9.95 0.63 9.21
C ASP A 35 -9.16 -0.67 9.06
N ARG A 36 -8.45 -1.09 10.11
CA ARG A 36 -7.75 -2.39 10.13
C ARG A 36 -8.67 -3.58 9.89
N GLU A 37 -9.90 -3.54 10.38
CA GLU A 37 -10.84 -4.65 10.17
C GLU A 37 -11.23 -4.80 8.69
N ALA A 38 -11.33 -3.68 7.98
CA ALA A 38 -11.54 -3.68 6.53
C ALA A 38 -10.28 -4.16 5.79
N LEU A 39 -9.09 -3.74 6.23
CA LEU A 39 -7.81 -4.22 5.70
C LEU A 39 -7.73 -5.75 5.79
N SER A 40 -7.92 -6.34 6.97
CA SER A 40 -7.85 -7.80 7.15
C SER A 40 -8.85 -8.53 6.24
N LYS A 41 -10.10 -8.08 6.18
CA LYS A 41 -11.11 -8.68 5.28
C LYS A 41 -10.71 -8.62 3.81
N ARG A 42 -10.05 -7.53 3.38
CA ARG A 42 -9.58 -7.36 2.00
C ARG A 42 -8.41 -8.29 1.70
N LEU A 43 -7.44 -8.35 2.60
CA LEU A 43 -6.29 -9.25 2.53
C LEU A 43 -6.69 -10.73 2.45
N GLU A 44 -7.74 -11.12 3.17
CA GLU A 44 -8.24 -12.50 3.17
C GLU A 44 -9.05 -12.85 1.91
N LYS A 45 -9.71 -11.86 1.31
CA LYS A 45 -10.68 -12.08 0.23
C LYS A 45 -10.07 -11.95 -1.16
N GLU A 46 -9.16 -11.00 -1.36
CA GLU A 46 -8.60 -10.65 -2.65
C GLU A 46 -7.11 -10.29 -2.56
N THR A 47 -6.37 -10.55 -3.64
CA THR A 47 -4.97 -10.14 -3.75
C THR A 47 -4.91 -8.75 -4.39
N TYR A 48 -4.43 -7.78 -3.62
CA TYR A 48 -4.15 -6.42 -4.08
C TYR A 48 -2.65 -6.28 -4.34
N ASP A 49 -2.27 -5.41 -5.26
CA ASP A 49 -0.86 -5.04 -5.45
C ASP A 49 -0.46 -4.00 -4.38
N LEU A 50 -1.40 -3.13 -3.99
CA LEU A 50 -1.20 -2.10 -2.98
C LEU A 50 -2.46 -1.85 -2.15
N ILE A 51 -2.32 -1.64 -0.83
CA ILE A 51 -3.42 -1.19 0.03
C ILE A 51 -2.97 -0.02 0.88
N VAL A 52 -3.70 1.08 0.81
CA VAL A 52 -3.48 2.26 1.65
C VAL A 52 -4.42 2.21 2.85
N HIS A 53 -3.90 2.37 4.06
CA HIS A 53 -4.70 2.31 5.29
C HIS A 53 -4.39 3.44 6.27
N ASP A 54 -5.35 3.79 7.12
CA ASP A 54 -5.23 4.90 8.08
C ASP A 54 -4.32 4.63 9.28
N GLU A 55 -4.31 3.38 9.75
CA GLU A 55 -3.66 3.03 11.00
C GLU A 55 -2.14 2.86 10.85
N PRO A 56 -1.33 3.23 11.86
CA PRO A 56 0.09 2.90 11.87
C PRO A 56 0.25 1.37 11.98
N LEU A 57 0.77 0.72 10.94
CA LEU A 57 1.10 -0.70 11.03
C LEU A 57 2.40 -0.85 11.81
N SER A 58 2.38 -1.72 12.82
CA SER A 58 3.60 -2.15 13.48
C SER A 58 4.34 -3.13 12.57
N PRO A 59 5.69 -3.11 12.52
CA PRO A 59 6.52 -3.92 11.60
C PRO A 59 6.48 -5.45 11.84
N GLY A 60 5.44 -5.98 12.48
CA GLY A 60 5.22 -7.42 12.69
C GLY A 60 3.80 -7.90 12.40
N ASP A 61 2.84 -7.02 12.11
CA ASP A 61 1.42 -7.42 12.04
C ASP A 61 1.06 -8.13 10.71
N HIS A 62 1.73 -7.76 9.61
CA HIS A 62 1.44 -8.28 8.27
C HIS A 62 2.67 -8.66 7.43
N CYS A 63 3.88 -8.61 8.00
CA CYS A 63 5.14 -8.86 7.27
C CYS A 63 5.34 -10.34 6.89
N SER A 64 4.52 -11.27 7.41
CA SER A 64 4.65 -12.70 7.16
C SER A 64 4.34 -13.16 5.73
N SER A 65 3.82 -12.29 4.85
CA SER A 65 3.51 -12.63 3.44
C SER A 65 4.31 -11.83 2.39
N GLY A 66 5.39 -11.15 2.77
CA GLY A 66 6.16 -10.32 1.84
C GLY A 66 5.49 -8.98 1.54
N ALA A 67 4.76 -8.46 2.54
CA ALA A 67 4.15 -7.14 2.47
C ALA A 67 5.15 -6.05 2.85
N ILE A 68 5.34 -5.06 1.99
CA ILE A 68 6.26 -3.94 2.21
C ILE A 68 5.51 -2.78 2.86
N LEU A 69 6.02 -2.26 3.97
CA LEU A 69 5.41 -1.13 4.68
C LEU A 69 6.01 0.20 4.19
N VAL A 70 5.16 1.13 3.75
CA VAL A 70 5.59 2.48 3.37
C VAL A 70 4.79 3.51 4.16
N GLU A 71 5.46 4.40 4.90
CA GLU A 71 4.82 5.43 5.71
C GLU A 71 4.57 6.71 4.90
N ALA A 72 3.31 7.17 4.83
CA ALA A 72 2.89 8.37 4.08
C ALA A 72 3.50 9.68 4.56
N GLN A 73 4.02 9.74 5.79
CA GLN A 73 4.66 10.95 6.30
C GLN A 73 5.99 11.27 5.58
N LEU A 74 6.64 10.27 4.97
CA LEU A 74 7.78 10.50 4.07
C LEU A 74 7.35 10.95 2.66
N LEU A 75 6.03 10.97 2.38
CA LEU A 75 5.43 10.95 1.05
C LEU A 75 4.62 12.23 0.74
N ALA A 76 4.91 13.32 1.45
CA ALA A 76 4.34 14.65 1.14
C ALA A 76 4.57 15.07 -0.33
N ASP A 77 5.55 14.45 -0.99
CA ASP A 77 5.79 14.56 -2.42
C ASP A 77 5.29 13.28 -3.12
N GLY A 78 4.06 13.34 -3.68
CA GLY A 78 3.41 12.17 -4.29
C GLY A 78 4.20 11.55 -5.45
N ALA A 79 5.11 12.29 -6.08
CA ALA A 79 5.99 11.74 -7.12
C ALA A 79 7.04 10.77 -6.55
N VAL A 80 7.60 11.10 -5.38
CA VAL A 80 8.55 10.23 -4.67
C VAL A 80 7.84 8.95 -4.22
N PHE A 81 6.57 9.06 -3.84
CA PHE A 81 5.74 7.90 -3.51
C PHE A 81 5.59 6.95 -4.68
N GLU A 82 5.16 7.45 -5.83
CA GLU A 82 4.98 6.64 -7.05
C GLU A 82 6.29 5.97 -7.46
N GLU A 83 7.42 6.68 -7.36
CA GLU A 83 8.74 6.12 -7.63
C GLU A 83 9.12 5.02 -6.63
N ARG A 84 8.90 5.23 -5.32
CA ARG A 84 9.20 4.24 -4.28
C ARG A 84 8.33 3.00 -4.39
N VAL A 85 7.02 3.18 -4.57
CA VAL A 85 6.07 2.09 -4.79
C VAL A 85 6.36 1.37 -6.09
N GLY A 86 6.63 2.10 -7.17
CA GLY A 86 7.01 1.52 -8.44
C GLY A 86 8.32 0.72 -8.33
N MET A 87 9.32 1.23 -7.60
CA MET A 87 10.58 0.53 -7.35
C MET A 87 10.38 -0.73 -6.52
N GLU A 88 9.54 -0.72 -5.50
CA GLU A 88 9.24 -1.89 -4.67
C GLU A 88 8.40 -2.92 -5.44
N LEU A 89 7.39 -2.49 -6.20
CA LEU A 89 6.61 -3.39 -7.08
C LEU A 89 7.47 -3.97 -8.21
N ALA A 90 8.44 -3.22 -8.73
CA ALA A 90 9.35 -3.67 -9.78
C ALA A 90 10.53 -4.50 -9.25
N GLY A 91 10.97 -4.27 -8.01
CA GLY A 91 12.09 -4.95 -7.35
C GLY A 91 11.76 -6.37 -6.86
N ALA A 92 10.50 -6.80 -6.96
CA ALA A 92 10.00 -8.13 -6.59
C ALA A 92 10.48 -9.29 -7.48
N GLY A 93 11.16 -8.99 -8.59
CA GLY A 93 11.50 -9.96 -9.63
C GLY A 93 12.98 -10.00 -9.92
N ASP A 94 13.76 -10.65 -9.05
CA ASP A 94 15.00 -11.34 -9.42
C ASP A 94 15.07 -12.70 -8.70
#